data_AF-A0A8T7BDU2-F1
#
_entry.id   AF-A0A8T7BDU2-F1
#
_cell.length_a   1.000
_cell.length_b   1.000
_cell.length_c   1.000
_cell.angle_alpha   90.00
_cell.angle_beta   90.00
_cell.angle_gamma   90.00
#
_symmetry.space_group_name_H-M   'P 1'
#
loop_
_entity.id
_entity.type
_entity.pdbx_description
1 polymer ?
#
loop_
_entity_poly.entity_id
_entity_poly.type
_entity_poly.pdbx_seq_one_letter_code
_entity_poly.pdbx_strand_id
1 'polypeptide(L)'
;MSAASIRCANDLALYEKLKQHVDVVRVNQQIARHEAEGPSGVRRNLLATSVRLTKTMAPDIAQMAGECIAQLDVKLPVELFVYSSPQFNAACFKPEDERLYIMFSSSLLEGFTKAELKFVMGHELGHHVYDHHAIPIGYLLRGQARPDPKLALELFAWSRYAEISADRAGAHCAQDMDAVAHALFKLSSGLTTKVVEFSLDDFVAQVDDMQQVDQQPGQGAPQSDWFSTHPFSPLRVKALKLFEQSELYHGNGSKQQLELRVQSLLSLMEPSYLEAKTDTAEAMRRLLFAALVAVADATNGISEQ
;
A
#
# COMPACT_ATOMS: atom_id res chain seq x y z
N MET A 1 -15.73 9.75 -12.07
CA MET A 1 -14.94 10.16 -10.88
C MET A 1 -13.49 10.23 -11.30
N SER A 2 -12.70 11.18 -10.80
CA SER A 2 -11.26 11.22 -11.09
C SER A 2 -10.48 10.41 -10.05
N ALA A 3 -9.33 9.85 -10.41
CA ALA A 3 -8.45 9.17 -9.45
C ALA A 3 -8.12 10.08 -8.25
N ALA A 4 -7.85 11.37 -8.49
CA ALA A 4 -7.61 12.35 -7.43
C ALA A 4 -8.77 12.48 -6.41
N SER A 5 -10.03 12.33 -6.86
CA SER A 5 -11.19 12.45 -5.97
C SER A 5 -11.31 11.30 -4.96
N ILE A 6 -10.82 10.11 -5.34
CA ILE A 6 -10.93 8.88 -4.55
C ILE A 6 -9.69 8.59 -3.71
N ARG A 7 -8.59 9.34 -3.88
CA ARG A 7 -7.39 9.25 -3.01
C ARG A 7 -7.77 9.46 -1.53
N CYS A 8 -7.23 8.62 -0.66
CA CYS A 8 -7.39 8.73 0.79
C CYS A 8 -6.79 10.05 1.29
N ALA A 9 -7.51 10.73 2.20
CA ALA A 9 -7.10 12.05 2.67
C ALA A 9 -5.81 11.99 3.49
N ASN A 10 -5.66 10.95 4.32
CA ASN A 10 -4.46 10.75 5.16
C ASN A 10 -3.25 10.30 4.34
N ASP A 11 -3.45 9.57 3.24
CA ASP A 11 -2.38 9.34 2.26
C ASP A 11 -1.87 10.68 1.72
N LEU A 12 -2.75 11.51 1.14
CA LEU A 12 -2.34 12.80 0.58
C LEU A 12 -1.67 13.71 1.62
N ALA A 13 -2.23 13.81 2.82
CA ALA A 13 -1.68 14.66 3.88
C ALA A 13 -0.29 14.21 4.34
N LEU A 14 -0.09 12.91 4.59
CA LEU A 14 1.21 12.37 4.96
C LEU A 14 2.20 12.41 3.80
N TYR A 15 1.74 12.16 2.58
CA TYR A 15 2.54 12.24 1.37
C TYR A 15 3.15 13.64 1.21
N GLU A 16 2.34 14.70 1.27
CA GLU A 16 2.81 16.08 1.12
C GLU A 16 3.81 16.48 2.21
N LYS A 17 3.59 16.00 3.44
CA LYS A 17 4.52 16.21 4.56
C LYS A 17 5.84 15.45 4.35
N LEU A 18 5.77 14.15 4.10
CA LEU A 18 6.94 13.26 4.02
C LEU A 18 7.80 13.56 2.79
N LYS A 19 7.20 13.94 1.66
CA LYS A 19 7.93 14.33 0.44
C LYS A 19 8.90 15.50 0.69
N GLN A 20 8.59 16.36 1.64
CA GLN A 20 9.42 17.50 2.02
C GLN A 20 10.46 17.18 3.12
N HIS A 21 10.40 15.98 3.71
CA HIS A 21 11.31 15.59 4.78
C HIS A 21 12.76 15.48 4.28
N VAL A 22 13.71 15.98 5.06
CA VAL A 22 15.14 16.09 4.67
C VAL A 22 15.72 14.75 4.19
N ASP A 23 15.41 13.65 4.87
CA ASP A 23 15.88 12.32 4.48
C ASP A 23 15.24 11.81 3.18
N VAL A 24 13.95 12.08 2.97
CA VAL A 24 13.25 11.69 1.74
C VAL A 24 13.83 12.45 0.55
N VAL A 25 14.05 13.76 0.71
CA VAL A 25 14.70 14.61 -0.29
C VAL A 25 16.12 14.13 -0.58
N ARG A 26 16.91 13.83 0.47
CA ARG A 26 18.29 13.34 0.34
C ARG A 26 18.35 12.01 -0.42
N VAL A 27 17.51 11.04 -0.07
CA VAL A 27 17.48 9.73 -0.76
C VAL A 27 17.02 9.88 -2.21
N ASN A 28 16.00 10.71 -2.48
CA ASN A 28 15.58 10.99 -3.85
C ASN A 28 16.69 11.65 -4.68
N GLN A 29 17.47 12.57 -4.10
CA GLN A 29 18.63 13.15 -4.78
C GLN A 29 19.71 12.11 -5.09
N GLN A 30 19.93 11.14 -4.19
CA GLN A 30 20.87 10.03 -4.44
C GLN A 30 20.38 9.14 -5.58
N ILE A 31 19.09 8.78 -5.59
CA ILE A 31 18.46 8.01 -6.67
C ILE A 31 18.58 8.77 -8.00
N ALA A 32 18.23 10.06 -8.02
CA ALA A 32 18.29 10.89 -9.22
C ALA A 32 19.72 11.03 -9.79
N ARG A 33 20.75 11.06 -8.93
CA ARG A 33 22.16 11.06 -9.38
C ARG A 33 22.52 9.75 -10.08
N HIS A 34 22.11 8.60 -9.53
CA HIS A 34 22.31 7.31 -10.18
C HIS A 34 21.52 7.18 -11.49
N GLU A 35 20.29 7.68 -11.54
CA GLU A 35 19.47 7.72 -12.77
C GLU A 35 20.09 8.65 -13.84
N ALA A 36 20.84 9.68 -13.45
CA ALA A 36 21.54 10.58 -14.37
C ALA A 36 22.80 9.96 -15.01
N GLU A 37 23.37 8.91 -14.40
CA GLU A 37 24.51 8.15 -14.96
C GLU A 37 24.08 7.23 -16.13
N GLY A 38 22.77 7.02 -16.29
CA GLY A 38 22.16 6.24 -17.35
C GLY A 38 20.89 5.55 -16.85
N PRO A 39 20.06 4.99 -17.76
CA PRO A 39 18.89 4.24 -17.35
C PRO A 39 19.32 3.08 -16.43
N SER A 40 18.54 2.87 -15.36
CA SER A 40 18.69 1.76 -14.43
C SER A 40 18.59 0.38 -15.11
N GLY A 41 18.08 0.37 -16.34
CA GLY A 41 18.02 -0.81 -17.20
C GLY A 41 16.83 -1.69 -16.87
N VAL A 42 15.80 -1.14 -16.23
CA VAL A 42 14.57 -1.86 -15.84
C VAL A 42 13.96 -2.52 -17.05
N ARG A 43 13.78 -1.77 -18.16
CA ARG A 43 13.18 -2.33 -19.37
C ARG A 43 14.01 -3.47 -19.95
N ARG A 44 15.33 -3.30 -20.02
CA ARG A 44 16.25 -4.33 -20.52
C ARG A 44 16.18 -5.59 -19.66
N ASN A 45 16.14 -5.43 -18.34
CA ASN A 45 16.06 -6.55 -17.39
C ASN A 45 14.73 -7.30 -17.52
N LEU A 46 13.61 -6.57 -17.59
CA LEU A 46 12.29 -7.16 -17.80
C LEU A 46 12.22 -7.95 -19.11
N LEU A 47 12.72 -7.38 -20.22
CA LEU A 47 12.78 -8.08 -21.51
C LEU A 47 13.66 -9.35 -21.48
N ALA A 48 14.65 -9.41 -20.59
CA ALA A 48 15.56 -10.55 -20.49
C ALA A 48 15.05 -11.65 -19.55
N THR A 49 14.29 -11.30 -18.51
CA THR A 49 13.92 -12.21 -17.42
C THR A 49 12.42 -12.53 -17.37
N SER A 50 11.61 -11.87 -18.19
CA SER A 50 10.16 -12.02 -18.23
C SER A 50 9.61 -11.95 -19.66
N VAL A 51 8.35 -12.33 -19.84
CA VAL A 51 7.68 -12.32 -21.15
C VAL A 51 6.82 -11.08 -21.27
N ARG A 52 7.06 -10.27 -22.31
CA ARG A 52 6.24 -9.10 -22.61
C ARG A 52 4.86 -9.53 -23.12
N LEU A 53 3.80 -9.09 -22.44
CA LEU A 53 2.41 -9.34 -22.81
C LEU A 53 1.97 -8.34 -23.88
N THR A 54 2.03 -8.77 -25.15
CA THR A 54 1.55 -7.98 -26.28
C THR A 54 0.04 -8.16 -26.49
N LYS A 55 -0.60 -7.22 -27.21
CA LYS A 55 -2.03 -7.32 -27.59
C LYS A 55 -2.37 -8.64 -28.30
N THR A 56 -1.44 -9.20 -29.06
CA THR A 56 -1.62 -10.47 -29.77
C THR A 56 -1.49 -11.68 -28.84
N MET A 57 -0.59 -11.62 -27.86
CA MET A 57 -0.35 -12.73 -26.92
C MET A 57 -1.38 -12.78 -25.80
N ALA A 58 -1.86 -11.62 -25.33
CA ALA A 58 -2.75 -11.50 -24.19
C ALA A 58 -3.82 -10.42 -24.44
N PRO A 59 -4.76 -10.64 -25.39
CA PRO A 59 -5.74 -9.64 -25.78
C PRO A 59 -6.63 -9.17 -24.62
N ASP A 60 -7.08 -10.11 -23.77
CA ASP A 60 -7.89 -9.80 -22.59
C ASP A 60 -7.14 -8.92 -21.57
N ILE A 61 -5.87 -9.24 -21.29
CA ILE A 61 -5.03 -8.45 -20.36
C ILE A 61 -4.79 -7.05 -20.94
N ALA A 62 -4.50 -6.95 -22.24
CA ALA A 62 -4.28 -5.68 -22.90
C ALA A 62 -5.54 -4.81 -22.94
N GLN A 63 -6.71 -5.42 -23.09
CA GLN A 63 -7.99 -4.72 -22.99
C GLN A 63 -8.20 -4.17 -21.57
N MET A 64 -8.06 -5.01 -20.54
CA MET A 64 -8.20 -4.58 -19.15
C MET A 64 -7.26 -3.44 -18.80
N ALA A 65 -5.99 -3.53 -19.22
CA ALA A 65 -5.03 -2.45 -19.02
C ALA A 65 -5.48 -1.15 -19.72
N GLY A 66 -5.97 -1.23 -20.96
CA GLY A 66 -6.51 -0.07 -21.68
C GLY A 66 -7.69 0.59 -20.97
N GLU A 67 -8.59 -0.20 -20.40
CA GLU A 67 -9.72 0.28 -19.60
C GLU A 67 -9.24 1.00 -18.33
N CYS A 68 -8.33 0.38 -17.57
CA CYS A 68 -7.79 0.99 -16.34
C CYS A 68 -7.00 2.27 -16.63
N ILE A 69 -6.17 2.28 -17.69
CA ILE A 69 -5.41 3.44 -18.15
C ILE A 69 -6.35 4.60 -18.47
N ALA A 70 -7.44 4.33 -19.19
CA ALA A 70 -8.43 5.35 -19.54
C ALA A 70 -9.19 5.86 -18.31
N GLN A 71 -9.61 4.98 -17.40
CA GLN A 71 -10.34 5.35 -16.19
C GLN A 71 -9.50 6.15 -15.19
N LEU A 72 -8.22 5.81 -15.04
CA LEU A 72 -7.29 6.48 -14.13
C LEU A 72 -6.53 7.64 -14.78
N ASP A 73 -6.79 7.93 -16.05
CA ASP A 73 -6.18 9.00 -16.84
C ASP A 73 -4.63 8.93 -16.91
N VAL A 74 -4.09 7.71 -17.04
CA VAL A 74 -2.65 7.46 -17.10
C VAL A 74 -2.10 7.92 -18.45
N LYS A 75 -1.15 8.87 -18.42
CA LYS A 75 -0.61 9.51 -19.63
C LYS A 75 0.55 8.76 -20.27
N LEU A 76 1.28 7.99 -19.48
CA LEU A 76 2.45 7.27 -19.97
C LEU A 76 2.04 5.99 -20.70
N PRO A 77 2.76 5.61 -21.78
CA PRO A 77 2.63 4.26 -22.34
C PRO A 77 3.00 3.20 -21.29
N VAL A 78 2.13 2.20 -21.15
CA VAL A 78 2.31 1.08 -20.22
C VAL A 78 2.75 -0.17 -20.98
N GLU A 79 3.83 -0.82 -20.55
CA GLU A 79 4.25 -2.15 -20.99
C GLU A 79 3.99 -3.18 -19.90
N LEU A 80 3.39 -4.31 -20.28
CA LEU A 80 3.00 -5.38 -19.36
C LEU A 80 3.92 -6.59 -19.53
N PHE A 81 4.27 -7.22 -18.41
CA PHE A 81 5.15 -8.39 -18.37
C PHE A 81 4.57 -9.49 -17.49
N VAL A 82 4.90 -10.73 -17.80
CA VAL A 82 4.67 -11.89 -16.92
C VAL A 82 6.01 -12.57 -16.62
N TYR A 83 6.23 -12.88 -15.34
CA TYR A 83 7.42 -13.62 -14.91
C TYR A 83 7.01 -14.93 -14.20
N SER A 84 7.87 -15.93 -14.30
CA SER A 84 7.60 -17.24 -13.66
C SER A 84 7.73 -17.13 -12.15
N SER A 85 6.63 -17.34 -11.43
CA SER A 85 6.62 -17.38 -9.97
C SER A 85 5.38 -18.13 -9.46
N PRO A 86 5.54 -19.07 -8.51
CA PRO A 86 4.42 -19.75 -7.87
C PRO A 86 3.72 -18.88 -6.82
N GLN A 87 4.32 -17.76 -6.39
CA GLN A 87 3.68 -16.79 -5.49
C GLN A 87 2.90 -15.74 -6.30
N PHE A 88 1.69 -15.42 -5.84
CA PHE A 88 0.90 -14.29 -6.38
C PHE A 88 1.60 -12.98 -6.07
N ASN A 89 1.88 -12.21 -7.12
CA ASN A 89 2.46 -10.89 -6.96
C ASN A 89 2.26 -10.06 -8.24
N ALA A 90 2.18 -8.76 -8.07
CA ALA A 90 2.25 -7.78 -9.14
C ALA A 90 3.11 -6.60 -8.67
N ALA A 91 3.66 -5.84 -9.61
CA ALA A 91 4.39 -4.63 -9.27
C ALA A 91 4.35 -3.61 -10.40
N CYS A 92 4.11 -2.36 -10.03
CA CYS A 92 4.35 -1.18 -10.84
C CYS A 92 5.75 -0.63 -10.57
N PHE A 93 6.55 -0.45 -11.63
CA PHE A 93 7.85 0.20 -11.52
C PHE A 93 7.72 1.70 -11.66
N LYS A 94 8.62 2.45 -10.99
CA LYS A 94 8.82 3.86 -11.29
C LYS A 94 9.10 4.01 -12.80
N PRO A 95 8.48 5.00 -13.48
CA PRO A 95 8.71 5.21 -14.89
C PRO A 95 10.20 5.39 -15.25
N GLU A 96 10.62 4.77 -16.34
CA GLU A 96 11.95 4.93 -16.96
C GLU A 96 11.72 5.19 -18.47
N ASP A 97 12.47 6.12 -19.06
CA ASP A 97 12.35 6.50 -20.49
C ASP A 97 10.91 6.83 -20.94
N GLU A 98 10.17 7.59 -20.11
CA GLU A 98 8.76 7.96 -20.35
C GLU A 98 7.81 6.76 -20.52
N ARG A 99 8.14 5.61 -19.91
CA ARG A 99 7.31 4.40 -19.94
C ARG A 99 7.07 3.87 -18.54
N LEU A 100 5.86 3.36 -18.34
CA LEU A 100 5.49 2.63 -17.13
C LEU A 100 5.58 1.12 -17.40
N TYR A 101 6.00 0.37 -16.39
CA TYR A 101 6.08 -1.08 -16.47
C TYR A 101 5.25 -1.71 -15.36
N ILE A 102 4.42 -2.67 -15.72
CA ILE A 102 3.71 -3.52 -14.76
C ILE A 102 4.09 -4.96 -15.04
N MET A 103 4.45 -5.69 -13.98
CA MET A 103 4.69 -7.13 -14.08
C MET A 103 3.72 -7.92 -13.21
N PHE A 104 3.35 -9.10 -13.68
CA PHE A 104 2.52 -10.07 -12.96
C PHE A 104 3.28 -11.38 -12.81
N SER A 105 3.10 -12.06 -11.68
CA SER A 105 3.53 -13.46 -11.59
C SER A 105 2.62 -14.34 -12.46
N SER A 106 3.18 -15.44 -12.98
CA SER A 106 2.43 -16.42 -13.77
C SER A 106 1.26 -17.02 -12.98
N SER A 107 1.49 -17.33 -11.70
CA SER A 107 0.46 -17.84 -10.79
C SER A 107 -0.71 -16.88 -10.60
N LEU A 108 -0.45 -15.56 -10.56
CA LEU A 108 -1.50 -14.55 -10.44
C LEU A 108 -2.38 -14.54 -11.71
N LEU A 109 -1.77 -14.56 -12.90
CA LEU A 109 -2.52 -14.57 -14.16
C LEU A 109 -3.36 -15.84 -14.35
N GLU A 110 -2.90 -16.98 -13.84
CA GLU A 110 -3.63 -18.26 -13.91
C GLU A 110 -4.68 -18.41 -12.81
N GLY A 111 -4.45 -17.80 -11.64
CA GLY A 111 -5.28 -17.98 -10.45
C GLY A 111 -6.46 -17.01 -10.35
N PHE A 112 -6.42 -15.89 -11.07
CA PHE A 112 -7.35 -14.78 -10.89
C PHE A 112 -8.33 -14.65 -12.06
N THR A 113 -9.57 -14.29 -11.75
CA THR A 113 -10.57 -13.98 -12.77
C THR A 113 -10.30 -12.63 -13.43
N LYS A 114 -10.96 -12.32 -14.55
CA LYS A 114 -10.78 -11.02 -15.23
C LYS A 114 -11.08 -9.83 -14.32
N ALA A 115 -12.16 -9.89 -13.53
CA ALA A 115 -12.51 -8.80 -12.61
C ALA A 115 -11.47 -8.64 -11.49
N GLU A 116 -10.97 -9.74 -10.94
CA GLU A 116 -9.90 -9.75 -9.94
C GLU A 116 -8.58 -9.21 -10.49
N LEU A 117 -8.20 -9.59 -11.72
CA LEU A 117 -7.02 -9.05 -12.42
C LEU A 117 -7.15 -7.55 -12.70
N LYS A 118 -8.36 -7.09 -13.02
CA LYS A 118 -8.64 -5.67 -13.24
C LYS A 118 -8.46 -4.85 -11.95
N PHE A 119 -8.83 -5.41 -10.81
CA PHE A 119 -8.52 -4.84 -9.50
C PHE A 119 -7.02 -4.70 -9.29
N VAL A 120 -6.25 -5.79 -9.48
CA VAL A 120 -4.78 -5.77 -9.32
C VAL A 120 -4.14 -4.74 -10.27
N MET A 121 -4.53 -4.71 -11.55
CA MET A 121 -4.05 -3.73 -12.52
C MET A 121 -4.31 -2.29 -12.08
N GLY A 122 -5.54 -1.99 -11.65
CA GLY A 122 -5.91 -0.66 -11.19
C GLY A 122 -5.22 -0.25 -9.88
N HIS A 123 -4.95 -1.22 -8.99
CA HIS A 123 -4.18 -1.01 -7.77
C HIS A 123 -2.73 -0.61 -8.10
N GLU A 124 -2.04 -1.37 -8.96
CA GLU A 124 -0.67 -1.06 -9.40
C GLU A 124 -0.60 0.31 -10.11
N LEU A 125 -1.55 0.60 -11.00
CA LEU A 125 -1.64 1.92 -11.64
C LEU A 125 -1.94 3.03 -10.64
N GLY A 126 -2.70 2.74 -9.58
CA GLY A 126 -2.96 3.66 -8.47
C GLY A 126 -1.68 4.17 -7.82
N HIS A 127 -0.69 3.29 -7.57
CA HIS A 127 0.61 3.71 -7.03
C HIS A 127 1.33 4.71 -7.93
N HIS A 128 1.25 4.52 -9.25
CA HIS A 128 1.80 5.47 -10.20
C HIS A 128 1.02 6.80 -10.19
N VAL A 129 -0.30 6.75 -10.28
CA VAL A 129 -1.17 7.94 -10.37
C VAL A 129 -1.08 8.84 -9.14
N TYR A 130 -0.88 8.25 -7.96
CA TYR A 130 -0.71 8.99 -6.71
C TYR A 130 0.75 9.35 -6.38
N ASP A 131 1.67 9.06 -7.30
CA ASP A 131 3.11 9.32 -7.17
C ASP A 131 3.72 8.71 -5.90
N HIS A 132 3.26 7.51 -5.50
CA HIS A 132 3.74 6.85 -4.28
C HIS A 132 5.24 6.53 -4.35
N HIS A 133 5.81 6.36 -5.55
CA HIS A 133 7.25 6.15 -5.72
C HIS A 133 8.11 7.36 -5.32
N ALA A 134 7.54 8.56 -5.17
CA ALA A 134 8.28 9.73 -4.69
C ALA A 134 8.72 9.63 -3.21
N ILE A 135 8.17 8.68 -2.45
CA ILE A 135 8.66 8.32 -1.12
C ILE A 135 9.25 6.91 -1.20
N PRO A 136 10.57 6.77 -1.42
CA PRO A 136 11.22 5.48 -1.64
C PRO A 136 11.42 4.73 -0.31
N ILE A 137 10.32 4.27 0.29
CA ILE A 137 10.28 3.69 1.64
C ILE A 137 11.28 2.53 1.82
N GLY A 138 11.48 1.70 0.79
CA GLY A 138 12.46 0.62 0.83
C GLY A 138 13.89 1.11 1.02
N TYR A 139 14.28 2.19 0.33
CA TYR A 139 15.60 2.81 0.48
C TYR A 139 15.74 3.55 1.80
N LEU A 140 14.67 4.19 2.28
CA LEU A 140 14.65 4.89 3.56
C LEU A 140 14.81 3.91 4.72
N LEU A 141 14.02 2.83 4.77
CA LEU A 141 14.03 1.89 5.88
C LEU A 141 15.20 0.90 5.87
N ARG A 142 15.71 0.53 4.69
CA ARG A 142 16.80 -0.46 4.54
C ARG A 142 18.15 0.17 4.17
N GLY A 143 18.20 1.48 4.02
CA GLY A 143 19.41 2.23 3.69
C GLY A 143 20.45 2.20 4.81
N GLN A 144 21.66 2.69 4.50
CA GLN A 144 22.76 2.75 5.48
C GLN A 144 22.45 3.70 6.65
N ALA A 145 21.81 4.83 6.37
CA ALA A 145 21.32 5.76 7.38
C ALA A 145 19.89 5.37 7.75
N ARG A 146 19.70 4.83 8.95
CA ARG A 146 18.36 4.50 9.45
C ARG A 146 17.61 5.80 9.78
N PRO A 147 16.33 5.91 9.40
CA PRO A 147 15.51 7.04 9.79
C PRO A 147 15.34 7.04 11.31
N ASP A 148 15.12 8.22 11.88
CA ASP A 148 14.74 8.29 13.29
C ASP A 148 13.39 7.57 13.53
N PRO A 149 13.10 7.12 14.75
CA PRO A 149 11.89 6.35 15.03
C PRO A 149 10.58 7.05 14.67
N LYS A 150 10.51 8.39 14.76
CA LYS A 150 9.31 9.14 14.40
C LYS A 150 9.10 9.12 12.89
N LEU A 151 10.13 9.41 12.11
CA LEU A 151 10.06 9.30 10.65
C LEU A 151 9.71 7.87 10.22
N ALA A 152 10.31 6.85 10.84
CA ALA A 152 9.99 5.46 10.55
C ALA A 152 8.49 5.17 10.73
N LEU A 153 7.90 5.53 11.87
CA LEU A 153 6.48 5.34 12.14
C LEU A 153 5.59 6.11 11.16
N GLU A 154 5.95 7.36 10.81
CA GLU A 154 5.21 8.15 9.82
C GLU A 154 5.28 7.52 8.42
N LEU A 155 6.43 6.97 8.01
CA LEU A 155 6.59 6.25 6.75
C LEU A 155 5.72 5.00 6.70
N PHE A 156 5.68 4.20 7.77
CA PHE A 156 4.81 3.02 7.82
C PHE A 156 3.32 3.39 7.82
N ALA A 157 2.92 4.43 8.57
CA ALA A 157 1.56 4.94 8.54
C ALA A 157 1.16 5.40 7.12
N TRP A 158 2.01 6.21 6.48
CA TRP A 158 1.79 6.65 5.11
C TRP A 158 1.67 5.47 4.14
N SER A 159 2.58 4.49 4.22
CA SER A 159 2.56 3.29 3.37
C SER A 159 1.22 2.55 3.46
N ARG A 160 0.66 2.43 4.67
CA ARG A 160 -0.67 1.82 4.86
C ARG A 160 -1.80 2.63 4.23
N TYR A 161 -1.78 3.96 4.34
CA TYR A 161 -2.79 4.81 3.67
C TYR A 161 -2.62 4.80 2.14
N ALA A 162 -1.39 4.72 1.64
CA ALA A 162 -1.08 4.60 0.21
C ALA A 162 -1.71 3.33 -0.38
N GLU A 163 -1.67 2.20 0.33
CA GLU A 163 -2.38 0.97 -0.05
C GLU A 163 -3.89 1.19 -0.13
N ILE A 164 -4.50 1.94 0.80
CA ILE A 164 -5.95 2.24 0.74
C ILE A 164 -6.28 3.10 -0.50
N SER A 165 -5.44 4.07 -0.85
CA SER A 165 -5.61 4.84 -2.09
C SER A 165 -5.51 3.94 -3.33
N ALA A 166 -4.50 3.06 -3.37
CA ALA A 166 -4.32 2.11 -4.46
C ALA A 166 -5.49 1.13 -4.56
N ASP A 167 -6.01 0.63 -3.43
CA ASP A 167 -7.22 -0.20 -3.38
C ASP A 167 -8.44 0.49 -3.98
N ARG A 168 -8.65 1.77 -3.66
CA ARG A 168 -9.75 2.54 -4.26
C ARG A 168 -9.57 2.72 -5.77
N ALA A 169 -8.34 2.90 -6.25
CA ALA A 169 -8.06 2.93 -7.70
C ALA A 169 -8.33 1.58 -8.38
N GLY A 170 -7.91 0.48 -7.75
CA GLY A 170 -8.22 -0.89 -8.18
C GLY A 170 -9.71 -1.15 -8.24
N ALA A 171 -10.43 -0.82 -7.17
CA ALA A 171 -11.88 -0.91 -7.06
C ALA A 171 -12.60 -0.08 -8.14
N HIS A 172 -12.13 1.16 -8.35
CA HIS A 172 -12.64 2.01 -9.41
C HIS A 172 -12.45 1.38 -10.80
N CYS A 173 -11.35 0.66 -11.02
CA CYS A 173 -11.13 -0.05 -12.27
C CYS A 173 -12.03 -1.29 -12.40
N ALA A 174 -12.08 -2.12 -11.35
CA ALA A 174 -12.79 -3.40 -11.36
C ALA A 174 -14.31 -3.22 -11.49
N GLN A 175 -14.89 -2.21 -10.83
CA GLN A 175 -16.34 -1.98 -10.76
C GLN A 175 -17.12 -3.20 -10.21
N ASP A 176 -16.48 -4.04 -9.38
CA ASP A 176 -17.02 -5.27 -8.83
C ASP A 176 -16.41 -5.51 -7.44
N MET A 177 -17.15 -5.18 -6.37
CA MET A 177 -16.64 -5.28 -4.99
C MET A 177 -16.47 -6.72 -4.51
N ASP A 178 -17.27 -7.65 -5.02
CA ASP A 178 -17.14 -9.07 -4.67
C ASP A 178 -15.84 -9.63 -5.25
N ALA A 179 -15.53 -9.31 -6.52
CA ALA A 179 -14.27 -9.68 -7.15
C ALA A 179 -13.07 -9.03 -6.45
N VAL A 180 -13.18 -7.78 -6.03
CA VAL A 180 -12.12 -7.08 -5.28
C VAL A 180 -11.84 -7.76 -3.94
N ALA A 181 -12.89 -8.08 -3.17
CA ALA A 181 -12.73 -8.75 -1.89
C ALA A 181 -12.17 -10.18 -2.06
N HIS A 182 -12.63 -10.89 -3.09
CA HIS A 182 -12.10 -12.21 -3.42
C HIS A 182 -10.63 -12.16 -3.87
N ALA A 183 -10.22 -11.15 -4.64
CA ALA A 183 -8.82 -10.95 -5.01
C ALA A 183 -7.92 -10.77 -3.78
N LEU A 184 -8.33 -9.95 -2.81
CA LEU A 184 -7.59 -9.76 -1.55
C LEU A 184 -7.57 -11.04 -0.70
N PHE A 185 -8.66 -11.81 -0.69
CA PHE A 185 -8.67 -13.14 -0.05
C PHE A 185 -7.65 -14.09 -0.69
N LYS A 186 -7.59 -14.16 -2.03
CA LYS A 186 -6.61 -14.99 -2.75
C LYS A 186 -5.18 -14.55 -2.51
N LEU A 187 -4.90 -13.25 -2.53
CA LEU A 187 -3.58 -12.70 -2.23
C LEU A 187 -3.12 -13.07 -0.82
N SER A 188 -4.04 -13.15 0.14
CA SER A 188 -3.73 -13.46 1.54
C SER A 188 -3.56 -14.95 1.82
N SER A 189 -4.37 -15.78 1.15
CA SER A 189 -4.47 -17.22 1.43
C SER A 189 -3.65 -18.08 0.47
N GLY A 190 -3.36 -17.57 -0.73
CA GLY A 190 -2.80 -18.37 -1.83
C GLY A 190 -3.80 -19.35 -2.46
N LEU A 191 -5.06 -19.35 -2.02
CA LEU A 191 -6.06 -20.33 -2.46
C LEU A 191 -6.77 -19.89 -3.73
N THR A 192 -6.79 -20.75 -4.73
CA THR A 192 -7.56 -20.57 -5.99
C THR A 192 -8.56 -21.69 -6.24
N THR A 193 -8.51 -22.74 -5.43
CA THR A 193 -9.36 -23.93 -5.52
C THR A 193 -10.54 -23.81 -4.57
N LYS A 194 -11.60 -24.59 -4.84
CA LYS A 194 -12.82 -24.62 -4.00
C LYS A 194 -12.66 -25.37 -2.67
N VAL A 195 -11.43 -25.48 -2.14
CA VAL A 195 -11.19 -26.12 -0.84
C VAL A 195 -11.80 -25.27 0.28
N VAL A 196 -11.83 -23.95 0.11
CA VAL A 196 -12.46 -23.00 1.01
C VAL A 196 -13.47 -22.19 0.22
N GLU A 197 -14.71 -22.13 0.69
CA GLU A 197 -15.71 -21.22 0.15
C GLU A 197 -15.49 -19.83 0.74
N PHE A 198 -15.29 -18.83 -0.11
CA PHE A 198 -15.09 -17.46 0.33
C PHE A 198 -16.41 -16.88 0.87
N SER A 199 -16.36 -16.35 2.09
CA SER A 199 -17.45 -15.60 2.73
C SER A 199 -16.93 -14.20 3.06
N LEU A 200 -17.48 -13.19 2.38
CA LEU A 200 -17.11 -11.79 2.60
C LEU A 200 -17.35 -11.36 4.04
N ASP A 201 -18.48 -11.76 4.61
CA ASP A 201 -18.86 -11.35 5.96
C ASP A 201 -17.95 -12.00 7.01
N ASP A 202 -17.61 -13.28 6.86
CA ASP A 202 -16.66 -13.95 7.76
C ASP A 202 -15.26 -13.37 7.64
N PHE A 203 -14.81 -13.03 6.41
CA PHE A 203 -13.49 -12.43 6.21
C PHE A 203 -13.38 -11.04 6.84
N VAL A 204 -14.44 -10.22 6.76
CA VAL A 204 -14.48 -8.89 7.37
C VAL A 204 -14.65 -8.96 8.89
N ALA A 205 -15.39 -9.95 9.41
CA ALA A 205 -15.59 -10.17 10.84
C ALA A 205 -14.26 -10.43 11.57
N GLN A 206 -13.22 -10.94 10.89
CA GLN A 206 -11.87 -11.05 11.46
C GLN A 206 -11.34 -9.72 12.01
N VAL A 207 -11.73 -8.59 11.41
CA VAL A 207 -11.36 -7.27 11.94
C VAL A 207 -12.06 -6.97 13.25
N ASP A 208 -13.35 -7.32 13.36
CA ASP A 208 -14.10 -7.13 14.60
C ASP A 208 -13.54 -8.02 15.72
N ASP A 209 -13.10 -9.23 15.40
CA ASP A 209 -12.43 -10.12 16.35
C ASP A 209 -11.07 -9.55 16.80
N MET A 210 -10.25 -9.01 15.89
CA MET A 210 -9.00 -8.33 16.25
C MET A 210 -9.25 -7.15 17.20
N GLN A 211 -10.29 -6.35 16.93
CA GLN A 211 -10.66 -5.23 17.80
C GLN A 211 -11.04 -5.68 19.22
N GLN A 212 -11.68 -6.84 19.37
CA GLN A 212 -12.03 -7.39 20.68
C GLN A 212 -10.79 -7.88 21.45
N VAL A 213 -9.81 -8.44 20.75
CA VAL A 213 -8.53 -8.85 21.35
C VAL A 213 -7.75 -7.63 21.86
N ASP A 214 -7.65 -6.57 21.05
CA ASP A 214 -6.93 -5.33 21.39
C ASP A 214 -7.57 -4.51 22.53
N GLN A 215 -8.83 -4.79 22.87
CA GLN A 215 -9.51 -4.17 24.01
C GLN A 215 -9.19 -4.85 25.34
N GLN A 216 -8.49 -5.99 25.34
CA GLN A 216 -8.14 -6.69 26.56
C GLN A 216 -7.00 -5.96 27.31
N PRO A 217 -7.09 -5.79 28.65
CA PRO A 217 -6.05 -5.10 29.41
C PRO A 217 -4.66 -5.72 29.20
N GLY A 218 -3.70 -4.91 28.76
CA GLY A 218 -2.31 -5.33 28.50
C GLY A 218 -2.07 -5.98 27.14
N GLN A 219 -3.10 -6.15 26.31
CA GLN A 219 -3.01 -6.63 24.94
C GLN A 219 -3.42 -5.48 24.01
N GLY A 220 -2.45 -4.73 23.51
CA GLY A 220 -2.65 -3.82 22.39
C GLY A 220 -2.01 -4.41 21.13
N ALA A 221 -2.27 -3.79 19.98
CA ALA A 221 -1.68 -4.17 18.70
C ALA A 221 -0.17 -4.49 18.85
N PRO A 222 0.26 -5.69 18.44
CA PRO A 222 1.66 -6.08 18.48
C PRO A 222 2.58 -5.04 17.83
N GLN A 223 3.77 -4.83 18.41
CA GLN A 223 4.76 -3.89 17.87
C GLN A 223 5.15 -4.20 16.41
N SER A 224 5.09 -5.47 16.00
CA SER A 224 5.34 -5.89 14.62
C SER A 224 4.40 -5.23 13.61
N ASP A 225 3.17 -4.95 14.02
CA ASP A 225 2.10 -4.52 13.11
C ASP A 225 2.31 -3.06 12.69
N TRP A 226 2.90 -2.25 13.58
CA TRP A 226 3.27 -0.86 13.30
C TRP A 226 4.30 -0.74 12.18
N PHE A 227 5.16 -1.76 12.04
CA PHE A 227 6.23 -1.84 11.06
C PHE A 227 5.85 -2.64 9.82
N SER A 228 4.55 -2.92 9.62
CA SER A 228 4.05 -3.45 8.35
C SER A 228 3.87 -2.32 7.34
N THR A 229 4.41 -2.50 6.12
CA THR A 229 4.20 -1.58 5.00
C THR A 229 2.83 -1.71 4.36
N HIS A 230 2.14 -2.83 4.58
CA HIS A 230 0.81 -3.09 4.02
C HIS A 230 -0.19 -3.31 5.16
N PRO A 231 -1.43 -2.77 5.06
CA PRO A 231 -2.49 -3.12 5.99
C PRO A 231 -2.87 -4.60 5.84
N PHE A 232 -3.39 -5.20 6.91
CA PHE A 232 -3.94 -6.55 6.83
C PHE A 232 -5.07 -6.62 5.82
N SER A 233 -5.14 -7.70 5.04
CA SER A 233 -6.14 -7.82 3.97
C SER A 233 -7.59 -7.75 4.46
N PRO A 234 -7.98 -8.32 5.63
CA PRO A 234 -9.31 -8.08 6.21
C PRO A 234 -9.61 -6.59 6.44
N LEU A 235 -8.61 -5.80 6.90
CA LEU A 235 -8.75 -4.35 7.07
C LEU A 235 -8.96 -3.64 5.74
N ARG A 236 -8.21 -4.04 4.70
CA ARG A 236 -8.34 -3.50 3.33
C ARG A 236 -9.74 -3.76 2.78
N VAL A 237 -10.26 -4.98 2.92
CA VAL A 237 -11.63 -5.32 2.50
C VAL A 237 -12.67 -4.51 3.28
N LYS A 238 -12.51 -4.36 4.60
CA LYS A 238 -13.42 -3.53 5.40
C LYS A 238 -13.38 -2.06 4.96
N ALA A 239 -12.20 -1.51 4.69
CA ALA A 239 -12.04 -0.15 4.16
C ALA A 239 -12.69 0.02 2.78
N LEU A 240 -12.64 -1.00 1.92
CA LEU A 240 -13.33 -1.02 0.63
C LEU A 240 -14.85 -1.09 0.76
N LYS A 241 -15.40 -1.85 1.72
CA LYS A 241 -16.85 -1.80 2.04
C LYS A 241 -17.27 -0.41 2.50
N LEU A 242 -16.44 0.29 3.27
CA LEU A 242 -16.71 1.69 3.62
C LEU A 242 -16.71 2.60 2.40
N PHE A 243 -15.76 2.38 1.48
CA PHE A 243 -15.65 3.14 0.24
C PHE A 243 -16.87 2.93 -0.66
N GLU A 244 -17.32 1.69 -0.83
CA GLU A 244 -18.55 1.33 -1.55
C GLU A 244 -19.79 2.06 -1.00
N GLN A 245 -19.90 2.16 0.33
CA GLN A 245 -21.00 2.84 1.01
C GLN A 245 -20.94 4.38 0.90
N SER A 246 -19.85 4.94 0.41
CA SER A 246 -19.63 6.38 0.33
C SER A 246 -20.07 6.99 -1.00
N GLU A 247 -20.26 8.31 -1.01
CA GLU A 247 -20.55 9.10 -2.20
C GLU A 247 -19.48 8.96 -3.31
N LEU A 248 -18.27 8.52 -2.94
CA LEU A 248 -17.17 8.27 -3.87
C LEU A 248 -17.30 6.93 -4.63
N TYR A 249 -18.33 6.15 -4.35
CA TYR A 249 -18.64 4.90 -5.04
C TYR A 249 -20.16 4.66 -5.12
N HIS A 250 -20.93 5.73 -5.36
CA HIS A 250 -22.40 5.69 -5.52
C HIS A 250 -23.23 5.37 -4.27
N GLY A 251 -22.62 5.34 -3.08
CA GLY A 251 -23.31 5.25 -1.81
C GLY A 251 -23.75 6.62 -1.24
N ASN A 252 -24.30 6.61 -0.03
CA ASN A 252 -24.86 7.80 0.64
C ASN A 252 -23.96 8.38 1.75
N GLY A 253 -22.88 7.69 2.13
CA GLY A 253 -21.97 8.16 3.16
C GLY A 253 -21.07 9.30 2.68
N SER A 254 -20.89 10.34 3.49
CA SER A 254 -20.00 11.45 3.10
C SER A 254 -18.53 11.01 3.05
N LYS A 255 -17.72 11.66 2.21
CA LYS A 255 -16.26 11.47 2.20
C LYS A 255 -15.65 11.65 3.59
N GLN A 256 -16.10 12.64 4.35
CA GLN A 256 -15.58 12.87 5.71
C GLN A 256 -15.81 11.66 6.64
N GLN A 257 -17.00 11.07 6.60
CA GLN A 257 -17.30 9.87 7.39
C GLN A 257 -16.48 8.66 6.94
N LEU A 258 -16.27 8.50 5.63
CA LEU A 258 -15.39 7.47 5.09
C LEU A 258 -13.97 7.60 5.66
N GLU A 259 -13.36 8.78 5.55
CA GLU A 259 -11.98 9.00 5.98
C GLU A 259 -11.81 8.80 7.51
N LEU A 260 -12.76 9.27 8.32
CA LEU A 260 -12.75 9.04 9.77
C LEU A 260 -12.84 7.55 10.13
N ARG A 261 -13.70 6.79 9.44
CA ARG A 261 -13.84 5.34 9.68
C ARG A 261 -12.61 4.58 9.21
N VAL A 262 -12.01 4.95 8.07
CA VAL A 262 -10.76 4.36 7.59
C VAL A 262 -9.60 4.64 8.56
N GLN A 263 -9.49 5.87 9.08
CA GLN A 263 -8.52 6.20 10.11
C GLN A 263 -8.69 5.33 11.36
N SER A 264 -9.94 5.18 11.84
CA SER A 264 -10.25 4.31 12.98
C SER A 264 -9.96 2.82 12.73
N LEU A 265 -9.99 2.36 11.48
CA LEU A 265 -9.58 1.00 11.15
C LEU A 265 -8.06 0.86 11.18
N LEU A 266 -7.34 1.80 10.59
CA LEU A 266 -5.88 1.75 10.51
C LEU A 266 -5.20 2.05 11.85
N SER A 267 -5.89 2.67 12.81
CA SER A 267 -5.37 2.87 14.17
C SER A 267 -5.13 1.54 14.92
N LEU A 268 -5.72 0.42 14.46
CA LEU A 268 -5.40 -0.92 14.95
C LEU A 268 -3.97 -1.36 14.60
N MET A 269 -3.33 -0.67 13.66
CA MET A 269 -1.94 -0.89 13.25
C MET A 269 -1.04 0.27 13.69
N GLU A 270 -1.50 1.10 14.61
CA GLU A 270 -0.76 2.24 15.13
C GLU A 270 -0.43 2.05 16.62
N PRO A 271 0.65 2.68 17.11
CA PRO A 271 1.02 2.61 18.51
C PRO A 271 -0.05 3.27 19.40
N SER A 272 -0.85 2.44 20.07
CA SER A 272 -1.88 2.92 21.02
C SER A 272 -1.29 3.62 22.25
N TYR A 273 -0.01 3.40 22.57
CA TYR A 273 0.61 3.90 23.79
C TYR A 273 0.94 5.40 23.79
N LEU A 274 0.83 6.12 22.67
CA LEU A 274 0.97 7.58 22.72
C LEU A 274 -0.27 8.24 23.37
N GLU A 275 -1.43 7.59 23.30
CA GLU A 275 -2.71 8.14 23.77
C GLU A 275 -3.37 7.30 24.87
N ALA A 276 -3.06 6.00 24.95
CA ALA A 276 -3.67 5.09 25.92
C ALA A 276 -3.22 5.35 27.37
N LYS A 277 -4.18 5.32 28.29
CA LYS A 277 -3.97 5.45 29.75
C LYS A 277 -3.84 4.09 30.45
N THR A 278 -3.18 3.13 29.82
CA THR A 278 -2.92 1.81 30.42
C THR A 278 -1.52 1.78 31.05
N ASP A 279 -1.33 0.93 32.07
CA ASP A 279 -0.02 0.77 32.74
C ASP A 279 1.08 0.35 31.75
N THR A 280 0.75 -0.50 30.77
CA THR A 280 1.66 -0.93 29.69
C THR A 280 2.03 0.23 28.77
N ALA A 281 1.07 1.10 28.42
CA ALA A 281 1.34 2.29 27.62
C ALA A 281 2.22 3.29 28.38
N GLU A 282 1.98 3.45 29.68
CA GLU A 282 2.83 4.27 30.55
C GLU A 282 4.25 3.69 30.66
N ALA A 283 4.39 2.38 30.84
CA ALA A 283 5.68 1.69 30.85
C ALA A 283 6.44 1.84 29.52
N MET A 284 5.74 1.72 28.38
CA MET A 284 6.34 1.93 27.05
C MET A 284 6.76 3.38 26.81
N ARG A 285 5.95 4.38 27.21
CA ARG A 285 6.36 5.80 27.17
C ARG A 285 7.60 6.04 28.02
N ARG A 286 7.66 5.45 29.22
CA ARG A 286 8.83 5.53 30.11
C ARG A 286 10.05 4.84 29.52
N LEU A 287 9.89 3.69 28.87
CA LEU A 287 10.97 2.97 28.19
C LEU A 287 11.55 3.80 27.04
N LEU A 288 10.69 4.36 26.18
CA LEU A 288 11.10 5.21 25.07
C LEU A 288 11.78 6.48 25.56
N PHE A 289 11.27 7.10 26.63
CA PHE A 289 11.91 8.24 27.28
C PHE A 289 13.29 7.87 27.84
N ALA A 290 13.41 6.74 28.54
CA ALA A 290 14.69 6.26 29.07
C ALA A 290 15.69 5.92 27.97
N ALA A 291 15.22 5.31 26.87
CA ALA A 291 16.04 5.04 25.69
C ALA A 291 16.54 6.34 25.04
N LEU A 292 15.67 7.36 24.93
CA LEU A 292 16.06 8.70 24.46
C LEU A 292 17.14 9.33 25.34
N VAL A 293 17.00 9.24 26.67
CA VAL A 293 18.01 9.73 27.63
C VAL A 293 19.32 8.97 27.47
N ALA A 294 19.27 7.64 27.34
CA ALA A 294 20.47 6.83 27.16
C ALA A 294 21.19 7.13 25.83
N VAL A 295 20.43 7.38 24.76
CA VAL A 295 21.00 7.81 23.47
C VAL A 295 21.60 9.21 23.57
N ALA A 296 20.92 10.16 24.21
CA ALA A 296 21.43 11.52 24.43
C ALA A 296 22.71 11.53 25.27
N ASP A 297 22.77 10.71 26.32
CA ASP A 297 23.96 10.52 27.14
C ASP A 297 25.11 9.91 26.33
N ALA A 298 24.83 8.84 25.59
CA ALA A 298 25.83 8.19 24.72
C ALA A 298 26.34 9.09 23.58
N THR A 299 25.59 10.14 23.22
CA THR A 299 25.95 11.08 22.15
C THR A 299 26.42 12.44 22.70
N ASN A 300 26.64 12.58 24.01
CA ASN A 300 27.05 13.82 24.68
C ASN A 300 26.10 15.02 24.44
N GLY A 301 24.82 14.75 24.22
CA GLY A 301 23.81 15.79 24.07
C GLY A 301 22.61 15.37 23.22
N ILE A 302 21.58 16.21 23.23
CA ILE A 302 20.48 16.13 22.27
C ILE A 302 20.87 17.05 21.12
N SER A 303 20.99 16.50 19.90
CA SER A 303 21.27 17.27 18.69
C SER A 303 20.28 18.44 18.55
N GLU A 304 20.76 19.67 18.30
CA GLU A 304 19.93 20.87 18.06
C GLU A 304 19.23 20.88 16.67
N GLN A 305 18.90 19.71 16.11
CA GLN A 305 18.23 19.63 14.80
C GLN A 305 16.71 19.74 14.94
#